data_AF-A0A523RPX6-F1
#
_entry.id   AF-A0A523RPX6-F1
#
_cell.length_a   1.000
_cell.length_b   1.000
_cell.length_c   1.000
_cell.angle_alpha   90.00
_cell.angle_beta   90.00
_cell.angle_gamma   90.00
#
_symmetry.space_group_name_H-M   'P 1'
#
loop_
_entity.id
_entity.type
_entity.pdbx_description
1 polymer ?
#
loop_
_entity_poly.entity_id
_entity_poly.type
_entity_poly.pdbx_seq_one_letter_code
_entity_poly.pdbx_strand_id
1 'polypeptide(L)'
;MRRKKWIILAGISGIILIVGFFSAPRARGNPDVKEIWSYKTDTTFSISVSEEGDLAFSEQTEKAGFMRIYDRKDNSLKSWKCSSTQRVVVSGNCVFAAYDSNIFSLLQIKPGKQLWSKRVDSLNPSSLNYSYEAKCGVVGDIPMDSEFNLAASTIWVFNQNGDVIWQKKLDIHLTCAVVNQKGYVVAAGEKFGPWDEDFNCTEGENAVYIFDPSGKPLAHVRFDSPPIDVGIDKYAETIVVGLDNGGMVLFNRNGEILWEKDNIGGYVAIDEGGERIAATKLAHLVLLNREGEVLWESRQETAGGIEGLVVSPDGKYVG
;
A
#
# COMPACT_ATOMS: atom_id res chain seq x y z
N MET A 1 -29.85 -18.22 14.59
CA MET A 1 -30.57 -16.93 14.78
C MET A 1 -29.84 -15.90 13.93
N ARG A 2 -30.55 -15.24 13.01
CA ARG A 2 -30.01 -14.29 12.03
C ARG A 2 -29.26 -13.15 12.72
N ARG A 3 -28.06 -12.80 12.23
CA ARG A 3 -27.40 -11.46 12.29
C ARG A 3 -26.16 -11.56 11.41
N LYS A 4 -26.24 -10.99 10.20
CA LYS A 4 -25.71 -9.67 9.78
C LYS A 4 -24.17 -9.65 9.82
N LYS A 5 -23.63 -9.26 8.68
CA LYS A 5 -22.46 -9.77 7.98
C LYS A 5 -21.59 -8.56 7.64
N TRP A 6 -20.30 -8.52 8.02
CA TRP A 6 -19.45 -7.31 7.97
C TRP A 6 -17.99 -7.59 7.54
N ILE A 7 -17.19 -6.53 7.44
CA ILE A 7 -16.12 -6.31 6.45
C ILE A 7 -14.94 -5.47 7.06
N ILE A 8 -13.83 -5.26 6.33
CA ILE A 8 -12.81 -4.16 6.42
C ILE A 8 -13.29 -2.69 6.18
N LEU A 9 -13.06 -1.81 7.16
CA LEU A 9 -13.22 -0.35 7.08
C LEU A 9 -12.10 0.30 7.91
N ALA A 10 -11.28 1.17 7.32
CA ALA A 10 -10.42 2.05 8.11
C ALA A 10 -11.11 3.42 8.22
N GLY A 11 -11.86 3.63 9.29
CA GLY A 11 -12.40 4.94 9.64
C GLY A 11 -11.73 5.49 10.89
N ILE A 12 -11.95 6.78 11.17
CA ILE A 12 -11.46 7.60 12.31
C ILE A 12 -11.91 7.04 13.70
N SER A 13 -12.34 5.76 13.77
CA SER A 13 -12.80 5.08 14.99
C SER A 13 -12.42 3.57 15.07
N GLY A 14 -11.46 3.11 14.25
CA GLY A 14 -10.42 2.13 14.63
C GLY A 14 -10.78 0.67 14.98
N ILE A 15 -10.97 -0.19 13.98
CA ILE A 15 -10.76 -1.66 14.13
C ILE A 15 -9.82 -2.11 13.02
N ILE A 16 -8.75 -2.82 13.37
CA ILE A 16 -7.84 -3.48 12.42
C ILE A 16 -8.11 -4.99 12.48
N LEU A 17 -8.30 -5.63 11.32
CA LEU A 17 -8.64 -7.05 11.22
C LEU A 17 -7.83 -7.74 10.12
N ILE A 18 -7.26 -8.91 10.40
CA ILE A 18 -6.50 -9.73 9.43
C ILE A 18 -7.21 -11.07 9.22
N VAL A 19 -7.29 -11.52 7.98
CA VAL A 19 -7.91 -12.80 7.59
C VAL A 19 -6.91 -13.69 6.83
N GLY A 20 -6.96 -15.00 7.08
CA GLY A 20 -6.16 -15.99 6.34
C GLY A 20 -6.99 -16.94 5.49
N PHE A 21 -6.48 -17.27 4.29
CA PHE A 21 -7.06 -18.29 3.41
C PHE A 21 -6.33 -19.63 3.58
N PHE A 22 -7.10 -20.70 3.72
CA PHE A 22 -6.59 -22.06 3.58
C PHE A 22 -7.14 -22.66 2.29
N SER A 23 -6.26 -22.95 1.33
CA SER A 23 -6.65 -23.70 0.14
C SER A 23 -6.73 -25.20 0.48
N ALA A 24 -7.92 -25.77 0.44
CA ALA A 24 -8.05 -27.21 0.22
C ALA A 24 -7.93 -27.48 -1.29
N PRO A 25 -7.11 -28.45 -1.74
CA PRO A 25 -7.04 -28.79 -3.15
C PRO A 25 -8.35 -29.50 -3.53
N ARG A 26 -9.11 -28.88 -4.43
CA ARG A 26 -10.40 -29.31 -5.00
C ARG A 26 -11.63 -29.10 -4.10
N ALA A 27 -12.38 -28.05 -4.40
CA ALA A 27 -13.85 -28.14 -4.54
C ALA A 27 -14.41 -26.83 -5.11
N ARG A 28 -15.29 -26.94 -6.13
CA ARG A 28 -16.35 -25.94 -6.34
C ARG A 28 -17.22 -25.97 -5.07
N GLY A 29 -16.93 -25.09 -4.11
CA GLY A 29 -17.65 -25.04 -2.85
C GLY A 29 -16.77 -24.60 -1.69
N ASN A 30 -16.85 -23.30 -1.40
CA ASN A 30 -16.54 -22.63 -0.13
C ASN A 30 -15.13 -22.90 0.48
N PRO A 31 -14.12 -22.05 0.22
CA PRO A 31 -12.98 -21.97 1.14
C PRO A 31 -13.47 -21.42 2.50
N ASP A 32 -13.12 -22.10 3.59
CA ASP A 32 -13.38 -21.66 4.95
C ASP A 32 -12.47 -20.46 5.27
N VAL A 33 -13.03 -19.25 5.19
CA VAL A 33 -12.38 -18.00 5.58
C VAL A 33 -12.61 -17.78 7.07
N LYS A 34 -11.53 -17.75 7.87
CA LYS A 34 -11.59 -17.62 9.34
C LYS A 34 -10.88 -16.34 9.78
N GLU A 35 -11.54 -15.54 10.62
CA GLU A 35 -10.89 -14.44 11.35
C GLU A 35 -9.77 -15.02 12.22
N ILE A 36 -8.55 -14.52 11.99
CA ILE A 36 -7.39 -14.94 12.78
C ILE A 36 -7.04 -13.92 13.84
N TRP A 37 -7.41 -12.63 13.66
CA TRP A 37 -7.02 -11.56 14.57
C TRP A 37 -7.84 -10.27 14.39
N SER A 38 -8.15 -9.59 15.49
CA SER A 38 -8.71 -8.24 15.50
C SER A 38 -8.19 -7.41 16.67
N TYR A 39 -7.98 -6.12 16.44
CA TYR A 39 -7.52 -5.18 17.47
C TYR A 39 -8.25 -3.84 17.36
N LYS A 40 -8.77 -3.39 18.49
CA LYS A 40 -9.45 -2.11 18.60
C LYS A 40 -8.41 -1.01 18.81
N THR A 41 -8.38 -0.05 17.90
CA THR A 41 -7.50 1.12 17.98
C THR A 41 -8.31 2.38 18.26
N ASP A 42 -7.67 3.45 18.71
CA ASP A 42 -8.27 4.78 18.70
C ASP A 42 -8.35 5.30 17.25
N THR A 43 -7.31 6.01 16.79
CA THR A 43 -7.19 6.47 15.40
C THR A 43 -6.02 5.77 14.72
N THR A 44 -6.27 5.12 13.59
CA THR A 44 -5.22 4.46 12.78
C THR A 44 -5.03 5.18 11.45
N PHE A 45 -3.78 5.52 11.12
CA PHE A 45 -3.44 6.24 9.88
C PHE A 45 -2.78 5.37 8.79
N SER A 46 -2.26 4.19 9.15
CA SER A 46 -1.49 3.34 8.26
C SER A 46 -1.40 1.94 8.83
N ILE A 47 -1.47 0.96 7.93
CA ILE A 47 -1.35 -0.47 8.19
C ILE A 47 -0.41 -1.09 7.15
N SER A 48 0.32 -2.13 7.55
CA SER A 48 1.16 -2.92 6.68
C SER A 48 1.30 -4.34 7.22
N VAL A 49 1.38 -5.32 6.34
CA VAL A 49 1.60 -6.73 6.68
C VAL A 49 2.87 -7.20 5.97
N SER A 50 3.73 -7.88 6.70
CA SER A 50 4.99 -8.43 6.18
C SER A 50 4.80 -9.79 5.49
N GLU A 51 5.87 -10.25 4.86
CA GLU A 51 6.04 -11.59 4.28
C GLU A 51 5.68 -12.70 5.27
N GLU A 52 6.05 -12.53 6.54
CA GLU A 52 5.81 -13.51 7.61
C GLU A 52 4.44 -13.35 8.27
N GLY A 53 3.64 -12.38 7.82
CA GLY A 53 2.35 -12.01 8.37
C GLY A 53 2.43 -11.22 9.68
N ASP A 54 3.60 -10.69 10.05
CA ASP A 54 3.68 -9.70 11.12
C ASP A 54 2.98 -8.43 10.66
N LEU A 55 2.15 -7.88 11.55
CA LEU A 55 1.35 -6.69 11.32
C LEU A 55 2.04 -5.48 11.91
N ALA A 56 2.10 -4.39 11.15
CA ALA A 56 2.42 -3.07 11.63
C ALA A 56 1.27 -2.10 11.42
N PHE A 57 1.02 -1.27 12.42
CA PHE A 57 0.12 -0.14 12.27
C PHE A 57 0.53 1.04 13.13
N SER A 58 0.12 2.22 12.68
CA SER A 58 0.24 3.47 13.41
C SER A 58 -1.05 3.75 14.18
N GLU A 59 -0.95 4.10 15.46
CA GLU A 59 -2.08 4.48 16.29
C GLU A 59 -1.83 5.83 16.96
N GLN A 60 -2.81 6.72 16.87
CA GLN A 60 -2.84 7.97 17.62
C GLN A 60 -3.88 7.89 18.74
N THR A 61 -3.41 8.11 19.96
CA THR A 61 -4.24 8.26 21.16
C THR A 61 -4.31 9.74 21.56
N GLU A 62 -5.18 10.09 22.51
CA GLU A 62 -5.24 11.45 23.08
C GLU A 62 -3.89 11.95 23.64
N LYS A 63 -3.01 11.04 24.07
CA LYS A 63 -1.79 11.37 24.82
C LYS A 63 -0.49 11.16 24.04
N ALA A 64 -0.51 10.36 22.97
CA ALA A 64 0.68 9.98 22.20
C ALA A 64 0.35 9.23 20.91
N GLY A 65 1.28 9.26 19.95
CA GLY A 65 1.33 8.36 18.81
C GLY A 65 2.18 7.11 19.09
N PHE A 66 1.82 5.99 18.46
CA PHE A 66 2.49 4.72 18.59
C PHE A 66 2.63 4.01 17.25
N MET A 67 3.81 3.49 16.97
CA MET A 67 3.98 2.41 15.99
C MET A 67 3.91 1.08 16.73
N ARG A 68 3.03 0.18 16.29
CA ARG A 68 2.81 -1.11 16.94
C ARG A 68 3.03 -2.24 15.97
N ILE A 69 3.75 -3.27 16.44
CA ILE A 69 4.04 -4.48 15.69
C ILE A 69 3.53 -5.69 16.47
N TYR A 70 2.77 -6.53 15.79
CA TYR A 70 2.23 -7.78 16.32
C TYR A 70 2.62 -8.94 15.41
N ASP A 71 2.87 -10.11 16.01
CA ASP A 71 2.95 -11.34 15.24
C ASP A 71 1.55 -11.88 14.93
N ARG A 72 1.49 -12.90 14.08
CA ARG A 72 0.24 -13.62 13.73
C ARG A 72 -0.49 -14.28 14.90
N LYS A 73 0.12 -14.32 16.09
CA LYS A 73 -0.43 -14.95 17.30
C LYS A 73 -0.87 -13.91 18.33
N ASP A 74 -1.03 -12.65 17.93
CA ASP A 74 -1.41 -11.53 18.80
C ASP A 74 -0.35 -11.18 19.86
N ASN A 75 0.89 -11.63 19.68
CA ASN A 75 1.95 -11.19 20.58
C ASN A 75 2.48 -9.85 20.08
N SER A 76 2.43 -8.85 20.94
CA SER A 76 3.14 -7.60 20.69
C SER A 76 4.64 -7.90 20.56
N LEU A 77 5.17 -7.70 19.36
CA LEU A 77 6.59 -7.87 19.07
C LEU A 77 7.38 -6.65 19.53
N LYS A 78 6.85 -5.46 19.23
CA LYS A 78 7.48 -4.19 19.60
C LYS A 78 6.49 -3.03 19.52
N SER A 79 6.75 -1.99 20.31
CA SER A 79 6.09 -0.70 20.16
C SER A 79 7.11 0.42 20.33
N TRP A 80 6.96 1.46 19.50
CA TRP A 80 7.71 2.70 19.59
C TRP A 80 6.74 3.86 19.77
N LYS A 81 7.04 4.74 20.73
CA LYS A 81 6.28 5.96 20.99
C LYS A 81 6.84 7.10 20.14
N CYS A 82 5.96 7.92 19.57
CA CYS A 82 6.30 9.12 18.81
C CYS A 82 5.25 10.24 19.06
N SER A 83 5.53 11.46 18.60
CA SER A 83 4.65 12.61 18.83
C SER A 83 3.40 12.54 17.96
N SER A 84 3.57 12.20 16.69
CA SER A 84 2.47 11.92 15.74
C SER A 84 2.89 10.85 14.74
N THR A 85 2.06 9.83 14.52
CA THR A 85 2.33 8.79 13.51
C THR A 85 1.63 9.10 12.20
N GLN A 86 2.32 8.96 11.06
CA GLN A 86 1.71 9.12 9.74
C GLN A 86 1.65 7.80 8.97
N ARG A 87 2.80 7.19 8.68
CA ARG A 87 2.87 5.98 7.84
C ARG A 87 3.84 4.95 8.42
N VAL A 88 3.51 3.67 8.30
CA VAL A 88 4.35 2.57 8.75
C VAL A 88 4.30 1.40 7.78
N VAL A 89 5.45 0.81 7.51
CA VAL A 89 5.60 -0.36 6.63
C VAL A 89 6.49 -1.37 7.32
N VAL A 90 6.06 -2.63 7.35
CA VAL A 90 6.86 -3.74 7.86
C VAL A 90 7.25 -4.68 6.72
N SER A 91 8.54 -4.99 6.64
CA SER A 91 9.08 -5.99 5.72
C SER A 91 10.28 -6.66 6.39
N GLY A 92 10.29 -7.99 6.37
CA GLY A 92 11.23 -8.81 7.11
C GLY A 92 11.33 -8.41 8.58
N ASN A 93 12.56 -8.20 9.06
CA ASN A 93 12.84 -7.81 10.45
C ASN A 93 12.92 -6.28 10.65
N CYS A 94 12.36 -5.50 9.71
CA CYS A 94 12.45 -4.05 9.71
C CYS A 94 11.07 -3.38 9.62
N VAL A 95 11.00 -2.19 10.20
CA VAL A 95 9.88 -1.28 10.09
C VAL A 95 10.41 0.03 9.54
N PHE A 96 9.91 0.45 8.39
CA PHE A 96 10.16 1.76 7.84
C PHE A 96 8.98 2.66 8.19
N ALA A 97 9.26 3.81 8.80
CA ALA A 97 8.22 4.67 9.34
C ALA A 97 8.47 6.15 9.03
N ALA A 98 7.36 6.86 8.82
CA ALA A 98 7.31 8.30 8.71
C ALA A 98 6.39 8.87 9.82
N TYR A 99 6.91 9.83 10.57
CA TYR A 99 6.25 10.39 11.74
C TYR A 99 6.75 11.82 12.02
N ASP A 100 6.07 12.53 12.91
CA ASP A 100 6.40 13.92 13.28
C ASP A 100 6.54 14.85 12.05
N SER A 101 5.64 14.67 11.07
CA SER A 101 5.53 15.37 9.79
C SER A 101 6.64 15.14 8.78
N ASN A 102 7.89 14.96 9.22
CA ASN A 102 9.04 14.91 8.31
C ASN A 102 10.22 14.08 8.83
N ILE A 103 10.00 13.24 9.84
CA ILE A 103 11.00 12.30 10.34
C ILE A 103 10.77 10.93 9.71
N PHE A 104 11.85 10.35 9.17
CA PHE A 104 11.89 9.01 8.62
C PHE A 104 12.84 8.17 9.45
N SER A 105 12.45 6.94 9.74
CA SER A 105 13.30 6.01 10.49
C SER A 105 13.17 4.59 9.98
N LEU A 106 14.28 3.88 10.00
CA LEU A 106 14.29 2.43 9.88
C LEU A 106 14.54 1.82 11.26
N LEU A 107 13.63 0.96 11.68
CA LEU A 107 13.63 0.31 12.98
C LEU A 107 13.82 -1.19 12.76
N GLN A 108 14.63 -1.83 13.57
CA GLN A 108 14.78 -3.28 13.62
C GLN A 108 13.89 -3.84 14.72
N ILE A 109 13.14 -4.91 14.42
CA ILE A 109 12.21 -5.53 15.37
C ILE A 109 13.01 -6.37 16.39
N LYS A 110 13.94 -7.20 15.92
CA LYS A 110 14.79 -8.08 16.75
C LYS A 110 16.28 -7.99 16.34
N PRO A 111 17.19 -7.50 17.20
CA PRO A 111 16.90 -6.83 18.47
C PRO A 111 16.17 -5.50 18.22
N GLY A 112 15.33 -5.09 19.17
CA GLY A 112 14.56 -3.86 19.07
C GLY A 112 15.47 -2.63 19.10
N LYS A 113 15.78 -2.07 17.92
CA LYS A 113 16.76 -0.99 17.77
C LYS A 113 16.34 -0.03 16.66
N GLN A 114 16.50 1.28 16.86
CA GLN A 114 16.46 2.25 15.78
C GLN A 114 17.77 2.20 15.00
N LEU A 115 17.73 1.81 13.72
CA LEU A 115 18.91 1.73 12.87
C LEU A 115 19.37 3.13 12.46
N TRP A 116 18.43 3.97 12.05
CA TRP A 116 18.66 5.38 11.78
C TRP A 116 17.36 6.18 11.91
N SER A 117 17.50 7.50 12.03
CA SER A 117 16.41 8.46 11.94
C SER A 117 16.93 9.74 11.27
N LYS A 118 16.19 10.26 10.29
CA LYS A 118 16.54 11.46 9.53
C LYS A 118 15.32 12.36 9.39
N ARG A 119 15.54 13.66 9.58
CA ARG A 119 14.56 14.71 9.28
C ARG A 119 14.79 15.18 7.84
N VAL A 120 13.73 15.22 7.04
CA VAL A 120 13.77 15.70 5.65
C VAL A 120 12.71 16.79 5.50
N ASP A 121 13.09 18.04 5.75
CA ASP A 121 12.12 19.14 5.91
C ASP A 121 11.27 19.43 4.67
N SER A 122 11.76 19.10 3.48
CA SER A 122 11.03 19.27 2.22
C SER A 122 10.04 18.15 1.90
N LEU A 123 10.03 17.06 2.68
CA LEU A 123 9.28 15.85 2.36
C LEU A 123 8.07 15.71 3.28
N ASN A 124 6.88 15.90 2.72
CA ASN A 124 5.60 15.61 3.38
C ASN A 124 5.06 14.27 2.86
N PRO A 125 5.19 13.16 3.62
CA PRO A 125 4.98 11.81 3.09
C PRO A 125 3.50 11.49 2.88
N SER A 126 3.10 11.29 1.63
CA SER A 126 1.76 10.81 1.27
C SER A 126 1.71 9.28 1.16
N SER A 127 2.78 8.69 0.63
CA SER A 127 2.97 7.25 0.46
C SER A 127 4.33 6.80 1.00
N LEU A 128 4.37 5.56 1.48
CA LEU A 128 5.56 4.95 2.08
C LEU A 128 5.58 3.46 1.75
N ASN A 129 6.71 2.95 1.29
CA ASN A 129 6.92 1.51 1.09
C ASN A 129 8.39 1.12 1.34
N TYR A 130 8.63 -0.14 1.70
CA TYR A 130 9.97 -0.64 2.02
C TYR A 130 10.10 -2.11 1.68
N SER A 131 11.24 -2.49 1.11
CA SER A 131 11.60 -3.88 0.87
C SER A 131 12.87 -4.25 1.62
N TYR A 132 12.75 -5.27 2.49
CA TYR A 132 13.89 -5.83 3.21
C TYR A 132 14.88 -6.55 2.28
N GLU A 133 14.41 -7.25 1.26
CA GLU A 133 15.27 -7.94 0.28
C GLU A 133 16.06 -6.93 -0.57
N ALA A 134 15.38 -5.89 -1.07
CA ALA A 134 16.02 -4.84 -1.87
C ALA A 134 16.87 -3.87 -1.04
N LYS A 135 16.66 -3.83 0.29
CA LYS A 135 17.34 -2.94 1.24
C LYS A 135 17.13 -1.45 0.90
N CYS A 136 15.93 -1.13 0.43
CA CYS A 136 15.54 0.24 0.11
C CYS A 136 14.07 0.51 0.42
N GLY A 137 13.77 1.76 0.69
CA GLY A 137 12.41 2.29 0.83
C GLY A 137 12.13 3.37 -0.19
N VAL A 138 10.87 3.49 -0.59
CA VAL A 138 10.37 4.60 -1.39
C VAL A 138 9.43 5.43 -0.54
N VAL A 139 9.55 6.74 -0.68
CA VAL A 139 8.66 7.73 -0.07
C VAL A 139 8.18 8.65 -1.17
N GLY A 140 6.87 8.87 -1.21
CA GLY A 140 6.26 9.89 -2.06
C GLY A 140 5.89 11.12 -1.27
N ASP A 141 6.13 12.30 -1.83
CA ASP A 141 5.64 13.55 -1.27
C ASP A 141 4.45 14.14 -2.04
N ILE A 142 3.62 14.90 -1.32
CA ILE A 142 2.69 15.86 -1.92
C ILE A 142 3.16 17.25 -1.49
N PRO A 143 3.96 17.93 -2.32
CA PRO A 143 4.45 19.25 -1.99
C PRO A 143 3.32 20.28 -2.10
N MET A 144 3.21 21.12 -1.07
CA MET A 144 2.37 22.32 -1.08
C MET A 144 3.27 23.54 -0.95
N ASP A 145 3.00 24.59 -1.71
CA ASP A 145 3.66 25.87 -1.50
C ASP A 145 3.09 26.61 -0.26
N SER A 146 3.64 27.79 0.05
CA SER A 146 3.21 28.60 1.20
C SER A 146 1.76 29.11 1.10
N GLU A 147 1.17 29.03 -0.09
CA GLU A 147 -0.21 29.43 -0.38
C GLU A 147 -1.14 28.22 -0.49
N PHE A 148 -0.64 27.02 -0.14
CA PHE A 148 -1.34 25.74 -0.23
C PHE A 148 -1.67 25.29 -1.66
N ASN A 149 -1.00 25.83 -2.67
CA ASN A 149 -1.12 25.29 -4.02
C ASN A 149 -0.37 23.96 -4.11
N LEU A 150 -1.02 22.94 -4.67
CA LEU A 150 -0.39 21.65 -4.90
C LEU A 150 0.65 21.76 -6.02
N ALA A 151 1.79 21.12 -5.79
CA ALA A 151 2.82 20.94 -6.81
C ALA A 151 2.98 19.46 -7.17
N ALA A 152 3.58 19.20 -8.33
CA ALA A 152 3.86 17.85 -8.79
C ALA A 152 4.72 17.07 -7.78
N SER A 153 4.32 15.82 -7.51
CA SER A 153 4.94 14.96 -6.51
C SER A 153 6.36 14.56 -6.88
N THR A 154 7.16 14.29 -5.85
CA THR A 154 8.50 13.72 -5.95
C THR A 154 8.53 12.39 -5.21
N ILE A 155 9.11 11.38 -5.86
CA ILE A 155 9.46 10.12 -5.21
C ILE A 155 10.93 10.15 -4.80
N TRP A 156 11.19 9.64 -3.60
CA TRP A 156 12.49 9.56 -2.96
C TRP A 156 12.79 8.11 -2.62
N VAL A 157 13.94 7.60 -3.05
CA VAL A 157 14.37 6.24 -2.70
C VAL A 157 15.56 6.31 -1.78
N PHE A 158 15.44 5.65 -0.63
CA PHE A 158 16.45 5.60 0.41
C PHE A 158 17.03 4.20 0.51
N ASN A 159 18.34 4.09 0.74
CA ASN A 159 18.96 2.82 1.11
C ASN A 159 18.68 2.49 2.59
N GLN A 160 19.05 1.28 3.02
CA GLN A 160 18.94 0.83 4.41
C GLN A 160 19.72 1.67 5.45
N ASN A 161 20.62 2.57 5.02
CA ASN A 161 21.33 3.52 5.90
C ASN A 161 20.63 4.90 5.96
N GLY A 162 19.54 5.07 5.21
CA GLY A 162 18.77 6.30 5.09
C GLY A 162 19.36 7.30 4.10
N ASP A 163 20.32 6.92 3.26
CA ASP A 163 20.85 7.81 2.23
C ASP A 163 19.97 7.75 0.99
N VAL A 164 19.72 8.91 0.38
CA VAL A 164 18.97 9.00 -0.88
C VAL A 164 19.82 8.37 -1.99
N ILE A 165 19.28 7.30 -2.60
CA ILE A 165 19.86 6.64 -3.77
C ILE A 165 19.55 7.47 -5.01
N TRP A 166 18.29 7.87 -5.15
CA TRP A 166 17.80 8.74 -6.21
C TRP A 166 16.46 9.37 -5.84
N GLN A 167 16.10 10.44 -6.55
CA GLN A 167 14.80 11.10 -6.45
C GLN A 167 14.32 11.51 -7.84
N LYS A 168 13.01 11.58 -8.05
CA LYS A 168 12.39 12.01 -9.31
C LYS A 168 11.12 12.81 -9.06
N LYS A 169 11.03 13.99 -9.66
CA LYS A 169 9.78 14.73 -9.79
C LYS A 169 8.96 14.10 -10.90
N LEU A 170 7.67 13.91 -10.66
CA LEU A 170 6.71 13.28 -11.55
C LEU A 170 5.58 14.26 -11.88
N ASP A 171 4.99 14.15 -13.06
CA ASP A 171 3.88 15.03 -13.48
C ASP A 171 2.52 14.54 -12.95
N ILE A 172 2.52 14.04 -11.71
CA ILE A 172 1.35 13.46 -11.05
C ILE A 172 1.24 14.00 -9.64
N HIS A 173 0.04 13.97 -9.09
CA HIS A 173 -0.17 14.02 -7.65
C HIS A 173 -0.27 12.60 -7.14
N LEU A 174 0.73 12.19 -6.37
CA LEU A 174 0.95 10.79 -6.05
C LEU A 174 -0.12 10.23 -5.10
N THR A 175 -0.75 9.14 -5.53
CA THR A 175 -1.70 8.35 -4.74
C THR A 175 -1.02 7.18 -4.06
N CYS A 176 -0.15 6.46 -4.77
CA CYS A 176 0.55 5.28 -4.26
C CYS A 176 1.95 5.14 -4.84
N ALA A 177 2.91 4.69 -4.02
CA ALA A 177 4.24 4.28 -4.48
C ALA A 177 4.69 3.03 -3.75
N VAL A 178 5.23 2.07 -4.51
CA VAL A 178 5.64 0.76 -4.03
C VAL A 178 7.03 0.40 -4.53
N VAL A 179 7.76 -0.39 -3.73
CA VAL A 179 9.06 -0.94 -4.12
C VAL A 179 9.06 -2.45 -3.92
N ASN A 180 9.44 -3.21 -4.95
CA ASN A 180 9.48 -4.66 -4.87
C ASN A 180 10.82 -5.19 -4.34
N GLN A 181 10.92 -6.51 -4.22
CA GLN A 181 12.08 -7.24 -3.68
C GLN A 181 13.34 -7.12 -4.53
N LYS A 182 13.21 -6.68 -5.79
CA LYS A 182 14.34 -6.38 -6.69
C LYS A 182 14.67 -4.90 -6.76
N GLY A 183 13.92 -4.05 -6.06
CA GLY A 183 14.12 -2.60 -6.01
C GLY A 183 13.47 -1.84 -7.17
N TYR A 184 12.63 -2.49 -7.99
CA TYR A 184 11.82 -1.76 -8.96
C TYR A 184 10.80 -0.91 -8.21
N VAL A 185 10.60 0.32 -8.68
CA VAL A 185 9.68 1.27 -8.08
C VAL A 185 8.57 1.57 -9.05
N VAL A 186 7.33 1.51 -8.56
CA VAL A 186 6.13 1.96 -9.28
C VAL A 186 5.51 3.10 -8.51
N ALA A 187 5.21 4.18 -9.21
CA ALA A 187 4.59 5.37 -8.65
C ALA A 187 3.34 5.71 -9.47
N ALA A 188 2.21 5.85 -8.80
CA ALA A 188 0.91 6.13 -9.39
C ALA A 188 0.35 7.43 -8.84
N GLY A 189 -0.38 8.15 -9.69
CA GLY A 189 -1.02 9.36 -9.26
C GLY A 189 -1.97 9.94 -10.28
N GLU A 190 -2.65 10.97 -9.82
CA GLU A 190 -3.75 11.61 -10.52
C GLU A 190 -3.42 13.04 -10.93
N LYS A 191 -4.25 13.57 -11.83
CA LYS A 191 -4.06 14.90 -12.40
C LYS A 191 -4.40 16.04 -11.44
N PHE A 192 -5.48 15.94 -10.67
CA PHE A 192 -6.01 17.10 -9.92
C PHE A 192 -5.55 17.14 -8.46
N GLY A 193 -4.87 16.08 -8.03
CA GLY A 193 -4.42 15.90 -6.65
C GLY A 193 -5.56 15.63 -5.67
N PRO A 194 -5.21 15.05 -4.51
CA PRO A 194 -6.21 14.68 -3.56
C PRO A 194 -6.77 15.96 -2.93
N TRP A 195 -8.09 15.99 -2.70
CA TRP A 195 -8.81 17.04 -1.97
C TRP A 195 -9.04 18.38 -2.70
N ASP A 196 -8.69 18.50 -3.99
CA ASP A 196 -9.04 19.68 -4.78
C ASP A 196 -10.49 19.61 -5.28
N GLU A 197 -11.44 19.88 -4.39
CA GLU A 197 -12.87 19.90 -4.72
C GLU A 197 -13.23 20.95 -5.79
N ASP A 198 -12.37 21.97 -5.93
CA ASP A 198 -12.51 23.06 -6.88
C ASP A 198 -11.78 22.79 -8.22
N PHE A 199 -11.01 21.69 -8.31
CA PHE A 199 -10.19 21.30 -9.47
C PHE A 199 -9.27 22.44 -9.97
N ASN A 200 -8.73 23.22 -9.05
CA ASN A 200 -7.79 24.31 -9.32
C ASN A 200 -6.46 23.82 -9.91
N CYS A 201 -6.07 22.57 -9.69
CA CYS A 201 -4.89 21.93 -10.26
C CYS A 201 -5.12 21.60 -11.74
N THR A 202 -4.69 22.47 -12.63
CA THR A 202 -4.96 22.32 -14.07
C THR A 202 -3.88 21.54 -14.83
N GLU A 203 -2.73 21.31 -14.19
CA GLU A 203 -1.55 20.61 -14.72
C GLU A 203 -1.43 19.19 -14.14
N GLY A 204 -0.68 18.32 -14.80
CA GLY A 204 -0.51 16.91 -14.40
C GLY A 204 -1.31 15.91 -15.25
N GLU A 205 -1.15 14.63 -14.92
CA GLU A 205 -1.75 13.51 -15.63
C GLU A 205 -2.24 12.38 -14.70
N ASN A 206 -3.11 11.53 -15.22
CA ASN A 206 -3.50 10.27 -14.58
C ASN A 206 -2.54 9.19 -15.09
N ALA A 207 -1.53 8.84 -14.31
CA ALA A 207 -0.44 8.02 -14.83
C ALA A 207 0.24 7.13 -13.79
N VAL A 208 0.92 6.11 -14.32
CA VAL A 208 1.85 5.26 -13.59
C VAL A 208 3.23 5.33 -14.21
N TYR A 209 4.23 5.55 -13.36
CA TYR A 209 5.64 5.58 -13.69
C TYR A 209 6.33 4.33 -13.13
N ILE A 210 7.20 3.72 -13.94
CA ILE A 210 7.96 2.52 -13.57
C ILE A 210 9.45 2.83 -13.68
N PHE A 211 10.19 2.54 -12.62
CA PHE A 211 11.64 2.74 -12.55
C PHE A 211 12.36 1.44 -12.22
N ASP A 212 13.53 1.27 -12.84
CA ASP A 212 14.48 0.24 -12.41
C ASP A 212 15.14 0.62 -11.06
N PRO A 213 15.87 -0.30 -10.43
CA PRO A 213 16.50 -0.03 -9.12
C PRO A 213 17.50 1.13 -9.12
N SER A 214 18.03 1.52 -10.29
CA SER A 214 18.93 2.67 -10.43
C SER A 214 18.20 4.01 -10.58
N GLY A 215 16.87 3.99 -10.68
CA GLY A 215 16.04 5.16 -10.93
C GLY A 215 15.91 5.53 -12.40
N LYS A 216 16.28 4.60 -13.31
CA LYS A 216 16.07 4.79 -14.75
C LYS A 216 14.59 4.50 -15.07
N PRO A 217 13.91 5.40 -15.80
CA PRO A 217 12.53 5.14 -16.23
C PRO A 217 12.50 3.97 -17.21
N LEU A 218 11.57 3.04 -16.98
CA LEU A 218 11.30 1.91 -17.85
C LEU A 218 10.06 2.14 -18.71
N ALA A 219 8.98 2.63 -18.08
CA ALA A 219 7.75 2.96 -18.76
C ALA A 219 6.97 4.04 -18.02
N HIS A 220 6.05 4.66 -18.75
CA HIS A 220 5.06 5.58 -18.28
C HIS A 220 3.76 5.25 -19.01
N VAL A 221 2.71 4.90 -18.26
CA VAL A 221 1.39 4.53 -18.76
C VAL A 221 0.37 5.57 -18.31
N ARG A 222 -0.45 6.06 -19.24
CA ARG A 222 -1.53 7.02 -18.97
C ARG A 222 -2.88 6.33 -18.93
N PHE A 223 -3.78 6.88 -18.12
CA PHE A 223 -5.12 6.37 -17.91
C PHE A 223 -6.16 7.48 -18.10
N ASP A 224 -7.36 7.10 -18.55
CA ASP A 224 -8.48 8.03 -18.65
C ASP A 224 -9.11 8.34 -17.27
N SER A 225 -8.91 7.44 -16.29
CA SER A 225 -9.37 7.58 -14.91
C SER A 225 -8.19 7.60 -13.94
N PRO A 226 -8.28 8.33 -12.81
CA PRO A 226 -7.22 8.40 -11.80
C PRO A 226 -6.77 7.02 -11.28
N PRO A 227 -5.46 6.69 -11.32
CA PRO A 227 -4.88 5.59 -10.57
C PRO A 227 -4.94 5.86 -9.07
N ILE A 228 -5.52 4.94 -8.30
CA ILE A 228 -5.64 5.10 -6.84
C ILE A 228 -4.73 4.15 -6.06
N ASP A 229 -4.39 3.00 -6.63
CA ASP A 229 -3.56 1.99 -5.96
C ASP A 229 -2.79 1.13 -6.95
N VAL A 230 -1.64 0.58 -6.52
CA VAL A 230 -0.75 -0.23 -7.36
C VAL A 230 -0.15 -1.42 -6.64
N GLY A 231 -0.06 -2.55 -7.35
CA GLY A 231 0.69 -3.73 -6.94
C GLY A 231 1.74 -4.11 -7.99
N ILE A 232 2.86 -4.67 -7.53
CA ILE A 232 3.96 -5.12 -8.39
C ILE A 232 4.48 -6.48 -7.91
N ASP A 233 4.69 -7.41 -8.85
CA ASP A 233 5.33 -8.70 -8.56
C ASP A 233 6.85 -8.55 -8.35
N LYS A 234 7.52 -9.63 -7.95
CA LYS A 234 8.96 -9.63 -7.64
C LYS A 234 9.85 -9.18 -8.80
N TYR A 235 9.46 -9.46 -10.04
CA TYR A 235 10.31 -9.20 -11.21
C TYR A 235 9.79 -8.07 -12.11
N ALA A 236 8.75 -7.36 -11.68
CA ALA A 236 8.05 -6.35 -12.46
C ALA A 236 7.56 -6.91 -13.82
N GLU A 237 7.26 -8.20 -13.88
CA GLU A 237 6.61 -8.81 -15.04
C GLU A 237 5.11 -8.52 -15.05
N THR A 238 4.54 -8.26 -13.87
CA THR A 238 3.13 -7.98 -13.68
C THR A 238 2.98 -6.81 -12.71
N ILE A 239 2.33 -5.76 -13.20
CA ILE A 239 1.96 -4.58 -12.43
C ILE A 239 0.45 -4.43 -12.58
N VAL A 240 -0.25 -4.35 -11.45
CA VAL A 240 -1.69 -4.11 -11.40
C VAL A 240 -1.94 -2.69 -10.90
N VAL A 241 -2.86 -2.00 -11.56
CA VAL A 241 -3.28 -0.64 -11.21
C VAL A 241 -4.78 -0.64 -11.07
N GLY A 242 -5.27 -0.15 -9.93
CA GLY A 242 -6.68 0.09 -9.74
C GLY A 242 -7.01 1.57 -9.96
N LEU A 243 -8.16 1.81 -10.58
CA LEU A 243 -8.61 3.12 -11.02
C LEU A 243 -9.84 3.57 -10.22
N ASP A 244 -10.02 4.88 -10.10
CA ASP A 244 -11.11 5.51 -9.35
C ASP A 244 -12.50 5.21 -9.94
N ASN A 245 -12.58 4.94 -11.25
CA ASN A 245 -13.81 4.46 -11.89
C ASN A 245 -14.18 3.00 -11.53
N GLY A 246 -13.43 2.35 -10.65
CA GLY A 246 -13.65 0.96 -10.22
C GLY A 246 -13.10 -0.09 -11.19
N GLY A 247 -12.38 0.32 -12.23
CA GLY A 247 -11.66 -0.57 -13.14
C GLY A 247 -10.25 -0.91 -12.66
N MET A 248 -9.64 -1.90 -13.30
CA MET A 248 -8.20 -2.18 -13.13
C MET A 248 -7.54 -2.50 -14.46
N VAL A 249 -6.23 -2.27 -14.50
CA VAL A 249 -5.38 -2.55 -15.66
C VAL A 249 -4.16 -3.35 -15.20
N LEU A 250 -3.84 -4.41 -15.95
CA LEU A 250 -2.64 -5.22 -15.76
C LEU A 250 -1.66 -4.96 -16.91
N PHE A 251 -0.41 -4.66 -16.60
CA PHE A 251 0.65 -4.48 -17.61
C PHE A 251 2.01 -4.97 -17.10
N ASN A 252 2.97 -5.09 -18.00
CA ASN A 252 4.35 -5.42 -17.63
C ASN A 252 5.23 -4.18 -17.45
N ARG A 253 6.46 -4.32 -16.97
CA ARG A 253 7.43 -3.20 -16.80
C ARG A 253 7.74 -2.38 -18.07
N ASN A 254 7.39 -2.85 -19.27
CA ASN A 254 7.56 -2.09 -20.51
C ASN A 254 6.33 -1.22 -20.82
N GLY A 255 5.28 -1.28 -19.98
CA GLY A 255 4.00 -0.60 -20.19
C GLY A 255 3.06 -1.32 -21.16
N GLU A 256 3.35 -2.57 -21.52
CA GLU A 256 2.47 -3.35 -22.40
C GLU A 256 1.28 -3.88 -21.58
N ILE A 257 0.08 -3.44 -21.95
CA ILE A 257 -1.17 -3.88 -21.33
C ILE A 257 -1.41 -5.35 -21.67
N LEU A 258 -1.56 -6.16 -20.62
CA LEU A 258 -1.84 -7.58 -20.71
C LEU A 258 -3.35 -7.83 -20.75
N TRP A 259 -4.12 -7.14 -19.90
CA TRP A 259 -5.58 -7.11 -19.93
C TRP A 259 -6.14 -5.99 -19.04
N GLU A 260 -7.43 -5.73 -19.20
CA GLU A 260 -8.21 -4.75 -18.43
C GLU A 260 -9.52 -5.38 -17.91
N LYS A 261 -10.03 -4.85 -16.81
CA LYS A 261 -11.34 -5.22 -16.26
C LYS A 261 -12.13 -3.97 -15.90
N ASP A 262 -13.35 -3.92 -16.40
CA ASP A 262 -14.34 -2.96 -15.94
C ASP A 262 -15.03 -3.46 -14.68
N ASN A 263 -15.26 -2.56 -13.72
CA ASN A 263 -16.01 -2.80 -12.47
C ASN A 263 -15.36 -3.80 -11.50
N ILE A 264 -14.12 -4.22 -11.71
CA ILE A 264 -13.30 -4.92 -10.72
C ILE A 264 -11.97 -4.17 -10.70
N GLY A 265 -11.65 -3.58 -9.56
CA GLY A 265 -10.55 -2.63 -9.42
C GLY A 265 -10.76 -1.69 -8.23
N GLY A 266 -10.23 -0.48 -8.29
CA GLY A 266 -10.14 0.39 -7.12
C GLY A 266 -8.88 0.07 -6.31
N TYR A 267 -9.02 -0.52 -5.12
CA TYR A 267 -7.84 -1.00 -4.37
C TYR A 267 -7.37 -2.34 -4.93
N VAL A 268 -6.06 -2.50 -5.08
CA VAL A 268 -5.45 -3.67 -5.73
C VAL A 268 -4.18 -4.09 -5.02
N ALA A 269 -3.93 -5.39 -4.97
CA ALA A 269 -2.67 -5.94 -4.49
C ALA A 269 -2.32 -7.22 -5.24
N ILE A 270 -1.04 -7.51 -5.36
CA ILE A 270 -0.52 -8.70 -6.05
C ILE A 270 0.55 -9.37 -5.20
N ASP A 271 0.61 -10.70 -5.26
CA ASP A 271 1.65 -11.47 -4.57
C ASP A 271 3.01 -11.40 -5.29
N GLU A 272 4.08 -11.88 -4.64
CA GLU A 272 5.43 -11.84 -5.22
C GLU A 272 5.55 -12.62 -6.54
N GLY A 273 4.75 -13.68 -6.70
CA GLY A 273 4.74 -14.50 -7.90
C GLY A 273 3.99 -13.89 -9.07
N GLY A 274 3.15 -12.88 -8.83
CA GLY A 274 2.26 -12.32 -9.84
C GLY A 274 1.09 -13.23 -10.22
N GLU A 275 0.79 -14.24 -9.38
CA GLU A 275 -0.18 -15.30 -9.64
C GLU A 275 -1.53 -15.07 -8.94
N ARG A 276 -1.55 -14.21 -7.92
CA ARG A 276 -2.75 -13.86 -7.15
C ARG A 276 -2.90 -12.36 -7.05
N ILE A 277 -4.01 -11.87 -7.58
CA ILE A 277 -4.39 -10.46 -7.55
C ILE A 277 -5.63 -10.32 -6.67
N ALA A 278 -5.53 -9.55 -5.59
CA ALA A 278 -6.70 -9.10 -4.86
C ALA A 278 -7.14 -7.75 -5.42
N ALA A 279 -8.44 -7.55 -5.52
CA ALA A 279 -9.03 -6.29 -5.94
C ALA A 279 -10.37 -6.05 -5.24
N THR A 280 -10.86 -4.82 -5.37
CA THR A 280 -12.20 -4.46 -4.91
C THR A 280 -13.22 -4.49 -6.05
N LYS A 281 -14.50 -4.62 -5.73
CA LYS A 281 -15.63 -4.52 -6.66
C LYS A 281 -16.79 -3.91 -5.92
N LEU A 282 -16.93 -2.59 -6.05
CA LEU A 282 -17.72 -1.80 -5.11
C LEU A 282 -17.22 -2.11 -3.69
N ALA A 283 -18.07 -2.71 -2.88
CA ALA A 283 -17.73 -3.11 -1.53
C ALA A 283 -17.20 -4.57 -1.46
N HIS A 284 -17.19 -5.37 -2.52
CA HIS A 284 -16.74 -6.76 -2.44
C HIS A 284 -15.23 -6.91 -2.61
N LEU A 285 -14.65 -7.94 -1.98
CA LEU A 285 -13.29 -8.39 -2.26
C LEU A 285 -13.33 -9.46 -3.35
N VAL A 286 -12.43 -9.35 -4.31
CA VAL A 286 -12.29 -10.27 -5.44
C VAL A 286 -10.86 -10.77 -5.49
N LEU A 287 -10.68 -12.08 -5.68
CA LEU A 287 -9.38 -12.70 -5.94
C LEU A 287 -9.36 -13.22 -7.37
N LEU A 288 -8.33 -12.84 -8.12
CA LEU A 288 -8.10 -13.22 -9.51
C LEU A 288 -6.76 -13.95 -9.66
N ASN A 289 -6.62 -14.77 -10.70
CA ASN A 289 -5.31 -15.23 -11.19
C ASN A 289 -4.68 -14.20 -12.14
N ARG A 290 -3.45 -14.49 -12.58
CA ARG A 290 -2.68 -13.67 -13.52
C ARG A 290 -3.39 -13.45 -14.86
N GLU A 291 -4.23 -14.39 -15.29
CA GLU A 291 -5.03 -14.31 -16.51
C GLU A 291 -6.32 -13.46 -16.35
N GLY A 292 -6.57 -12.92 -15.17
CA GLY A 292 -7.77 -12.12 -14.88
C GLY A 292 -9.05 -12.94 -14.71
N GLU A 293 -8.93 -14.25 -14.48
CA GLU A 293 -10.04 -15.11 -14.09
C GLU A 293 -10.34 -14.93 -12.60
N VAL A 294 -11.61 -14.71 -12.27
CA VAL A 294 -12.06 -14.59 -10.87
C VAL A 294 -12.04 -15.97 -10.22
N LEU A 295 -11.14 -16.17 -9.26
CA LEU A 295 -11.03 -17.38 -8.46
C LEU A 295 -12.04 -17.39 -7.31
N TRP A 296 -12.32 -16.21 -6.76
CA TRP A 296 -13.20 -16.04 -5.61
C TRP A 296 -13.73 -14.60 -5.50
N GLU A 297 -14.94 -14.43 -4.95
CA GLU A 297 -15.55 -13.14 -4.62
C GLU A 297 -16.25 -13.25 -3.25
N SER A 298 -16.14 -12.21 -2.43
CA SER A 298 -16.73 -12.19 -1.10
C SER A 298 -18.26 -12.16 -1.16
N ARG A 299 -18.92 -13.00 -0.37
CA ARG A 299 -20.40 -13.01 -0.24
C ARG A 299 -20.96 -11.90 0.63
N GLN A 300 -20.09 -11.19 1.33
CA GLN A 300 -20.42 -10.07 2.18
C GLN A 300 -19.67 -8.88 1.57
N GLU A 301 -20.33 -7.74 1.55
CA GLU A 301 -19.82 -6.45 1.05
C GLU A 301 -18.55 -5.98 1.78
N THR A 302 -18.29 -4.69 1.71
CA THR A 302 -17.51 -3.93 2.65
C THR A 302 -18.42 -2.91 3.44
N ALA A 303 -18.70 -3.11 4.75
CA ALA A 303 -19.13 -2.20 5.79
C ALA A 303 -18.16 -1.05 5.73
N GLY A 304 -18.67 0.03 5.18
CA GLY A 304 -18.04 1.31 4.87
C GLY A 304 -16.88 1.25 3.89
N GLY A 305 -16.11 2.34 3.82
CA GLY A 305 -15.05 2.55 2.85
C GLY A 305 -13.86 1.62 3.04
N ILE A 306 -13.46 0.96 1.97
CA ILE A 306 -12.13 0.35 1.88
C ILE A 306 -11.14 1.50 1.67
N GLU A 307 -10.06 1.53 2.44
CA GLU A 307 -9.00 2.57 2.34
C GLU A 307 -7.64 1.98 1.96
N GLY A 308 -7.59 0.66 1.75
CA GLY A 308 -6.38 -0.07 1.40
C GLY A 308 -6.65 -1.57 1.26
N LEU A 309 -5.82 -2.23 0.46
CA LEU A 309 -5.85 -3.67 0.25
C LEU A 309 -4.42 -4.20 0.17
N VAL A 310 -4.13 -5.30 0.86
CA VAL A 310 -2.80 -5.94 0.84
C VAL A 310 -2.92 -7.43 0.58
N VAL A 311 -1.93 -7.99 -0.12
CA VAL A 311 -1.76 -9.43 -0.34
C VAL A 311 -0.43 -9.84 0.24
N SER A 312 -0.39 -10.96 0.97
CA SER A 312 0.89 -11.47 1.43
C SER A 312 1.77 -11.90 0.25
N PRO A 313 3.10 -11.78 0.37
CA PRO A 313 4.07 -12.24 -0.61
C PRO A 313 3.85 -13.67 -1.15
N ASP A 314 3.42 -14.60 -0.30
CA ASP A 314 3.10 -15.98 -0.70
C ASP A 314 1.66 -16.18 -1.22
N GLY A 315 0.91 -15.10 -1.32
CA GLY A 315 -0.46 -15.02 -1.81
C GLY A 315 -1.50 -15.69 -0.90
N LYS A 316 -1.15 -16.12 0.31
CA LYS A 316 -2.05 -16.85 1.22
C LYS A 316 -2.98 -15.96 2.04
N TYR A 317 -2.68 -14.67 2.17
CA TYR A 317 -3.43 -13.74 3.00
C TYR A 317 -3.84 -12.51 2.18
N VAL A 318 -5.05 -12.01 2.42
CA VAL A 318 -5.54 -10.72 1.90
C VAL A 318 -6.09 -9.94 3.08
N GLY A 319 -5.68 -8.69 3.21
CA GLY A 319 -6.04 -7.80 4.32
C GLY A 319 -6.45 -6.43 3.86
#